data_AF-A0A496Z6Z5-F1
#
_entry.id   AF-A0A496Z6Z5-F1
#
_cell.length_a   1.000
_cell.length_b   1.000
_cell.length_c   1.000
_cell.angle_alpha   90.00
_cell.angle_beta   90.00
_cell.angle_gamma   90.00
#
_symmetry.space_group_name_H-M   'P 1'
#
loop_
_entity.id
_entity.type
_entity.pdbx_description
1 polymer ?
#
loop_
_entity_poly.entity_id
_entity_poly.type
_entity_poly.pdbx_seq_one_letter_code
_entity_poly.pdbx_strand_id
1 'polypeptide(L)'
;MLFAASGVEVNPIVPFAVALVVSFFTSMGGVSGAFLLLPFQVSFLNYTAPSVSATNHVFNIVAIPSGVYRYIKEGRMLWPLTWAVIIGTLPGVFIGAWIRIVYLPNPQNFKLFVGFVLLYIGWRLLKDTVTQIKKNKVKNDSASVGADHAVHVTVAGLRRVEFEYDGETFSFSTPLVYAVCFFVGIAGGIYGIGGG
;
A
#
# COMPACT_ATOMS: atom_id res chain seq x y z
N MET A 1 13.86 25.32 13.70
CA MET A 1 12.92 25.47 14.85
C MET A 1 13.05 24.22 15.69
N LEU A 2 13.07 24.38 17.02
CA LEU A 2 13.09 23.26 17.96
C LEU A 2 11.65 22.80 18.13
N PHE A 3 11.32 21.64 17.57
CA PHE A 3 9.99 21.06 17.72
C PHE A 3 9.91 20.39 19.10
N ALA A 4 9.34 21.08 20.09
CA ALA A 4 9.31 20.63 21.48
C ALA A 4 8.66 19.24 21.69
N ALA A 5 7.73 18.85 20.83
CA ALA A 5 7.08 17.52 20.86
C ALA A 5 7.94 16.40 20.24
N SER A 6 8.96 16.75 19.45
CA SER A 6 9.83 15.77 18.78
C SER A 6 11.30 15.81 19.22
N GLY A 7 11.74 16.87 19.89
CA GLY A 7 13.14 17.10 20.26
C GLY A 7 14.05 17.37 19.06
N VAL A 8 13.50 17.47 17.84
CA VAL A 8 14.27 17.65 16.61
C VAL A 8 14.39 19.14 16.28
N GLU A 9 15.62 19.61 16.13
CA GLU A 9 15.91 20.91 15.54
C GLU A 9 15.98 20.78 14.03
N VAL A 10 14.93 21.21 13.32
CA VAL A 10 14.96 21.26 11.86
C VAL A 10 14.24 22.50 11.33
N ASN A 11 14.65 22.96 10.15
CA ASN A 11 13.92 24.00 9.44
C ASN A 11 12.61 23.40 8.90
N PRO A 12 11.41 23.97 9.19
CA PRO A 12 10.12 23.46 8.73
C PRO A 12 10.01 23.21 7.22
N ILE A 13 10.81 23.92 6.43
CA ILE A 13 10.88 23.75 4.96
C ILE A 13 11.44 22.37 4.58
N VAL A 14 12.33 21.79 5.39
CA VAL A 14 12.99 20.52 5.07
C VAL A 14 12.01 19.33 5.09
N PRO A 15 11.23 19.09 6.17
CA PRO A 15 10.20 18.06 6.16
C PRO A 15 9.14 18.26 5.07
N PHE A 16 8.75 19.51 4.80
CA PHE A 16 7.78 19.83 3.76
C PHE A 16 8.31 19.50 2.36
N ALA A 17 9.53 19.95 2.04
CA ALA A 17 10.16 19.68 0.75
C ALA A 17 10.39 18.18 0.53
N VAL A 18 10.84 17.46 1.56
CA VAL A 18 11.02 16.00 1.47
C VAL A 18 9.68 15.30 1.27
N ALA A 19 8.64 15.66 2.02
CA ALA A 19 7.31 15.10 1.81
C ALA A 19 6.79 15.37 0.40
N LEU A 20 6.99 16.58 -0.12
CA LEU A 20 6.58 16.95 -1.49
C LEU A 20 7.31 16.10 -2.53
N VAL A 21 8.64 16.00 -2.45
CA VAL A 21 9.45 15.21 -3.39
C VAL A 21 9.07 13.73 -3.31
N VAL A 22 8.97 13.17 -2.11
CA VAL A 22 8.57 11.77 -1.90
C VAL A 22 7.19 11.52 -2.48
N SER A 23 6.18 12.32 -2.13
CA SER A 23 4.82 12.16 -2.62
C SER A 23 4.72 12.29 -4.14
N PHE A 24 5.48 13.21 -4.75
CA PHE A 24 5.51 13.38 -6.20
C PHE A 24 5.96 12.11 -6.92
N PHE A 25 7.07 11.50 -6.47
CA PHE A 25 7.57 10.27 -7.08
C PHE A 25 6.75 9.03 -6.70
N THR A 26 6.28 8.90 -5.45
CA THR A 26 5.50 7.73 -5.04
C THR A 26 4.12 7.70 -5.71
N SER A 27 3.52 8.86 -5.98
CA SER A 27 2.25 8.94 -6.71
C SER A 27 2.36 8.39 -8.13
N MET A 28 3.50 8.54 -8.80
CA MET A 28 3.72 7.96 -10.13
C MET A 28 3.78 6.42 -10.09
N GLY A 29 4.34 5.87 -9.01
CA GLY A 29 4.42 4.42 -8.78
C GLY A 29 3.15 3.80 -8.19
N GLY A 30 2.11 4.60 -7.91
CA GLY A 30 0.89 4.14 -7.23
C GLY A 30 1.10 3.69 -5.78
N VAL A 31 2.18 4.12 -5.14
CA VAL A 31 2.51 3.79 -3.73
C VAL A 31 2.20 4.98 -2.83
N SER A 32 1.67 4.74 -1.63
CA SER A 32 1.45 5.81 -0.66
C SER A 32 2.77 6.40 -0.17
N GLY A 33 2.94 7.73 -0.26
CA GLY A 33 4.15 8.43 0.17
C GLY A 33 4.48 8.24 1.66
N ALA A 34 3.48 7.93 2.48
CA ALA A 34 3.63 7.61 3.90
C ALA A 34 4.58 6.42 4.16
N PHE A 35 4.68 5.47 3.22
CA PHE A 35 5.57 4.32 3.32
C PHE A 35 7.06 4.71 3.34
N LEU A 36 7.44 5.75 2.57
CA LEU A 36 8.82 6.23 2.49
C LEU A 36 9.14 7.31 3.53
N LEU A 37 8.12 7.94 4.12
CA LEU A 37 8.29 8.97 5.15
C LEU A 37 8.78 8.41 6.48
N LEU A 38 8.31 7.22 6.89
CA LEU A 38 8.75 6.55 8.12
C LEU A 38 10.27 6.27 8.15
N PRO A 39 10.86 5.64 7.12
CA PRO A 39 12.30 5.43 7.03
C PRO A 39 13.10 6.74 7.06
N PHE A 40 12.60 7.79 6.38
CA PHE A 40 13.22 9.11 6.38
C PHE A 40 13.22 9.73 7.78
N GLN A 41 12.09 9.71 8.48
CA GLN A 41 11.95 10.25 9.83
C GLN A 41 12.85 9.53 10.84
N VAL A 42 12.96 8.20 10.75
CA VAL A 42 13.78 7.40 11.68
C VAL A 42 15.28 7.47 11.35
N SER A 43 15.65 7.71 10.09
CA SER A 43 17.07 7.68 9.65
C SER A 43 17.72 9.05 9.52
N PHE A 44 16.99 10.06 9.08
CA PHE A 44 17.52 11.42 8.88
C PHE A 44 17.14 12.37 10.00
N LEU A 45 15.92 12.24 10.55
CA LEU A 45 15.46 13.11 11.64
C LEU A 45 15.72 12.50 13.03
N ASN A 46 16.26 11.28 13.11
CA ASN A 46 16.41 10.49 14.35
C ASN A 46 15.13 10.44 15.19
N TYR A 47 13.97 10.61 14.55
CA TYR A 47 12.69 10.68 15.23
C TYR A 47 12.11 9.29 15.36
N THR A 48 12.19 8.73 16.56
CA THR A 48 11.72 7.38 16.90
C THR A 48 10.39 7.40 17.66
N ALA A 49 9.75 8.56 17.81
CA ALA A 49 8.57 8.68 18.64
C ALA A 49 7.33 8.00 18.00
N PRO A 50 6.47 7.35 18.79
CA PRO A 50 5.23 6.72 18.32
C PRO A 50 4.22 7.68 17.66
N SER A 51 4.38 8.99 17.85
CA SER A 51 3.51 10.06 17.35
C SER A 51 3.36 10.09 15.83
N VAL A 52 4.39 9.66 15.09
CA VAL A 52 4.33 9.51 13.63
C VAL A 52 3.22 8.52 13.24
N SER A 53 3.08 7.43 13.98
CA SER A 53 2.05 6.40 13.76
C SER A 53 0.65 6.98 13.96
N ALA A 54 0.46 7.83 14.97
CA ALA A 54 -0.84 8.43 15.27
C ALA A 54 -1.36 9.30 14.12
N THR A 55 -0.49 10.10 13.50
CA THR A 55 -0.88 10.93 12.34
C THR A 55 -1.25 10.09 11.11
N ASN A 56 -0.55 8.98 10.87
CA ASN A 56 -0.91 8.03 9.80
C ASN A 56 -2.26 7.36 10.05
N HIS A 57 -2.58 7.02 11.30
CA HIS A 57 -3.89 6.46 11.65
C HIS A 57 -5.02 7.46 11.43
N VAL A 58 -4.84 8.74 11.79
CA VAL A 58 -5.84 9.79 11.52
C VAL A 58 -6.08 9.95 10.02
N PHE A 59 -5.00 9.99 9.22
CA PHE A 59 -5.12 10.04 7.76
C PHE A 59 -5.89 8.82 7.22
N ASN A 60 -5.54 7.61 7.66
CA ASN A 60 -6.18 6.37 7.21
C ASN A 60 -7.67 6.31 7.61
N ILE A 61 -8.04 6.80 8.80
CA ILE A 61 -9.44 6.86 9.26
C ILE A 61 -10.31 7.75 8.36
N VAL A 62 -9.75 8.81 7.78
CA VAL A 62 -10.51 9.74 6.91
C VAL A 62 -10.42 9.35 5.44
N ALA A 63 -9.22 8.99 4.96
CA ALA A 63 -8.94 8.76 3.55
C ALA A 63 -9.47 7.38 3.07
N ILE A 64 -9.36 6.33 3.87
CA ILE A 64 -9.77 4.98 3.44
C ILE A 64 -11.29 4.91 3.24
N PRO A 65 -12.15 5.33 4.20
CA PRO A 65 -13.60 5.23 4.00
C PRO A 65 -14.11 6.08 2.85
N SER A 66 -13.53 7.28 2.64
CA SER A 66 -13.89 8.14 1.51
C SER A 66 -13.49 7.54 0.16
N GLY A 67 -12.32 6.89 0.10
CA GLY A 67 -11.90 6.11 -1.07
C GLY A 67 -12.84 4.94 -1.38
N VAL A 68 -13.17 4.13 -0.36
CA VAL A 68 -14.10 3.00 -0.50
C VAL A 68 -15.48 3.46 -0.94
N TYR A 69 -16.01 4.53 -0.32
CA TYR A 69 -17.33 5.07 -0.69
C TYR A 69 -17.37 5.52 -2.16
N ARG A 70 -16.33 6.21 -2.63
CA ARG A 70 -16.23 6.60 -4.04
C ARG A 70 -16.20 5.37 -4.96
N TYR A 71 -15.44 4.34 -4.59
CA TYR A 71 -15.30 3.11 -5.37
C TYR A 71 -16.62 2.31 -5.47
N ILE A 72 -17.40 2.31 -4.38
CA ILE A 72 -18.76 1.74 -4.36
C ILE A 72 -19.67 2.53 -5.31
N LYS A 73 -19.63 3.87 -5.25
CA LYS A 73 -20.45 4.73 -6.12
C LYS A 73 -20.10 4.59 -7.60
N GLU A 74 -18.84 4.31 -7.92
CA GLU A 74 -18.35 4.03 -9.28
C GLU A 74 -18.76 2.63 -9.80
N GLY A 75 -19.34 1.75 -8.98
CA GLY A 75 -19.74 0.39 -9.40
C GLY A 75 -18.55 -0.57 -9.65
N ARG A 76 -17.35 -0.18 -9.21
CA ARG A 76 -16.10 -0.92 -9.47
C ARG A 76 -15.75 -1.92 -8.37
N MET A 77 -16.61 -2.05 -7.36
CA MET A 77 -16.34 -2.79 -6.14
C MET A 77 -16.44 -4.31 -6.35
N LEU A 78 -15.29 -4.98 -6.33
CA LEU A 78 -15.20 -6.44 -6.39
C LEU A 78 -15.32 -7.02 -4.97
N TRP A 79 -16.55 -7.24 -4.51
CA TRP A 79 -16.84 -7.70 -3.15
C TRP A 79 -16.13 -9.01 -2.75
N PRO A 80 -16.02 -10.06 -3.59
CA PRO A 80 -15.29 -11.27 -3.22
C PRO A 80 -13.81 -11.02 -2.94
N LEU A 81 -13.18 -10.15 -3.73
CA LEU A 81 -11.79 -9.73 -3.50
C LEU A 81 -11.68 -8.93 -2.21
N THR A 82 -12.63 -8.05 -1.93
CA THR A 82 -12.68 -7.25 -0.70
C THR A 82 -12.70 -8.13 0.55
N TRP A 83 -13.56 -9.16 0.56
CA TRP A 83 -13.59 -10.13 1.66
C TRP A 83 -12.28 -10.90 1.79
N ALA A 84 -11.67 -11.29 0.66
CA ALA A 84 -10.38 -11.95 0.67
C ALA A 84 -9.28 -11.09 1.28
N VAL A 85 -9.29 -9.79 0.95
CA VAL A 85 -8.39 -8.81 1.54
C VAL A 85 -8.66 -8.69 3.04
N ILE A 86 -9.90 -8.44 3.49
CA ILE A 86 -10.21 -8.24 4.92
C ILE A 86 -9.80 -9.45 5.75
N ILE A 87 -10.23 -10.65 5.37
CA ILE A 87 -9.97 -11.87 6.14
C ILE A 87 -8.48 -12.28 6.06
N GLY A 88 -7.78 -11.97 4.97
CA GLY A 88 -6.35 -12.23 4.85
C GLY A 88 -5.50 -11.21 5.63
N THR A 89 -5.70 -9.92 5.39
CA THR A 89 -4.85 -8.85 5.92
C THR A 89 -5.05 -8.65 7.41
N LEU A 90 -6.27 -8.72 7.93
CA LEU A 90 -6.58 -8.41 9.32
C LEU A 90 -5.81 -9.30 10.32
N PRO A 91 -5.86 -10.65 10.24
CA PRO A 91 -5.03 -11.50 11.10
C PRO A 91 -3.53 -11.32 10.82
N GLY A 92 -3.14 -11.09 9.56
CA GLY A 92 -1.75 -10.82 9.20
C GLY A 92 -1.20 -9.58 9.90
N VAL A 93 -1.95 -8.48 9.94
CA VAL A 93 -1.56 -7.22 10.58
C VAL A 93 -1.37 -7.40 12.08
N PHE A 94 -2.25 -8.14 12.76
CA PHE A 94 -2.09 -8.44 14.19
C PHE A 94 -0.80 -9.23 14.46
N ILE A 95 -0.54 -10.27 13.67
CA ILE A 95 0.68 -11.08 13.77
C ILE A 95 1.91 -10.21 13.49
N GLY A 96 1.86 -9.36 12.46
CA GLY A 96 2.94 -8.44 12.11
C GLY A 96 3.25 -7.45 13.22
N ALA A 97 2.23 -6.86 13.83
CA ALA A 97 2.38 -5.96 14.97
C ALA A 97 3.00 -6.68 16.18
N TRP A 98 2.59 -7.91 16.45
CA TRP A 98 3.19 -8.74 17.48
C TRP A 98 4.66 -9.04 17.21
N ILE A 99 5.00 -9.44 15.96
CA ILE A 99 6.38 -9.70 15.53
C ILE A 99 7.24 -8.44 15.71
N ARG A 100 6.71 -7.26 15.38
CA ARG A 100 7.41 -5.99 15.57
C ARG A 100 7.82 -5.79 17.03
N ILE A 101 6.89 -6.02 17.97
CA ILE A 101 7.10 -5.79 19.40
C ILE A 101 8.08 -6.81 19.98
N VAL A 102 7.96 -8.09 19.59
CA VAL A 102 8.73 -9.19 20.19
C VAL A 102 10.10 -9.38 19.55
N TYR A 103 10.19 -9.32 18.22
CA TYR A 103 11.40 -9.69 17.47
C TYR A 103 12.17 -8.49 16.89
N LEU A 104 11.50 -7.35 16.68
CA LEU A 104 12.12 -6.15 16.10
C LEU A 104 12.07 -4.92 17.03
N PRO A 105 12.31 -5.03 18.35
CA PRO A 105 12.35 -3.85 19.22
C PRO A 105 13.58 -2.97 18.93
N ASN A 106 14.67 -3.56 18.41
CA ASN A 106 15.91 -2.85 18.11
C ASN A 106 15.83 -2.09 16.77
N PRO A 107 16.10 -0.76 16.75
CA PRO A 107 15.99 0.07 15.55
C PRO A 107 16.88 -0.38 14.37
N GLN A 108 18.03 -0.98 14.64
CA GLN A 108 18.94 -1.49 13.60
C GLN A 108 18.32 -2.64 12.80
N ASN A 109 17.75 -3.63 13.49
CA ASN A 109 17.12 -4.79 12.84
C ASN A 109 15.86 -4.37 12.08
N PHE A 110 15.10 -3.41 12.62
CA PHE A 110 13.97 -2.82 11.92
C PHE A 110 14.39 -2.11 10.63
N LYS A 111 15.45 -1.29 10.67
CA LYS A 111 15.99 -0.60 9.48
C LYS A 111 16.45 -1.59 8.41
N LEU A 112 17.08 -2.70 8.79
CA LEU A 112 17.46 -3.76 7.84
C LEU A 112 16.24 -4.39 7.18
N PHE A 113 15.22 -4.77 7.95
CA PHE A 113 13.97 -5.30 7.41
C PHE A 113 13.30 -4.32 6.43
N VAL A 114 13.15 -3.06 6.85
CA VAL A 114 12.62 -1.97 6.03
C VAL A 114 13.42 -1.83 4.74
N GLY A 115 14.75 -1.86 4.83
CA GLY A 115 15.65 -1.79 3.68
C GLY A 115 15.42 -2.92 2.68
N PHE A 116 15.28 -4.17 3.13
CA PHE A 116 14.96 -5.29 2.24
C PHE A 116 13.61 -5.14 1.57
N VAL A 117 12.58 -4.72 2.30
CA VAL A 117 11.24 -4.49 1.73
C VAL A 117 11.27 -3.37 0.69
N LEU A 118 11.96 -2.27 0.99
CA LEU A 118 12.12 -1.14 0.06
C LEU A 118 12.91 -1.54 -1.19
N LEU A 119 13.98 -2.33 -1.03
CA LEU A 119 14.77 -2.82 -2.15
C LEU A 119 13.93 -3.75 -3.04
N TYR A 120 13.13 -4.64 -2.44
CA TYR A 120 12.21 -5.49 -3.18
C TYR A 120 11.16 -4.68 -3.95
N ILE A 121 10.51 -3.71 -3.30
CA ILE A 121 9.51 -2.83 -3.95
C ILE A 121 10.17 -2.01 -5.05
N GLY A 122 11.34 -1.43 -4.81
CA GLY A 122 12.10 -0.65 -5.80
C GLY A 122 12.48 -1.50 -7.02
N TRP A 123 13.00 -2.72 -6.80
CA TRP A 123 13.29 -3.66 -7.88
C TRP A 123 12.04 -4.06 -8.66
N ARG A 124 10.95 -4.38 -7.96
CA ARG A 124 9.67 -4.73 -8.60
C ARG A 124 9.15 -3.58 -9.46
N LEU A 125 9.15 -2.35 -8.95
CA LEU A 125 8.72 -1.16 -9.69
C LEU A 125 9.60 -0.90 -10.92
N LEU A 126 10.92 -1.08 -10.81
CA LEU A 126 11.83 -0.99 -11.96
C LEU A 126 11.50 -2.05 -13.02
N LYS A 127 11.30 -3.31 -12.60
CA LYS A 127 10.94 -4.40 -13.52
C LYS A 127 9.58 -4.15 -14.17
N ASP A 128 8.58 -3.72 -13.41
CA ASP A 128 7.25 -3.41 -13.94
C ASP A 128 7.32 -2.24 -14.92
N THR A 129 8.08 -1.18 -14.62
CA THR A 129 8.27 -0.04 -15.54
C THR A 129 8.93 -0.49 -16.86
N VAL A 130 10.00 -1.28 -16.79
CA VAL A 130 10.68 -1.82 -17.98
C VAL A 130 9.74 -2.74 -18.79
N THR A 131 8.89 -3.51 -18.12
CA THR A 131 7.93 -4.43 -18.77
C THR A 131 6.75 -3.67 -19.38
N GLN A 132 6.26 -2.62 -18.73
CA GLN A 132 5.19 -1.75 -19.23
C GLN A 132 5.64 -0.92 -20.44
N ILE A 133 6.89 -0.44 -20.47
CA ILE A 133 7.48 0.19 -21.66
C ILE A 133 7.48 -0.77 -22.86
N LYS A 134 7.71 -2.08 -22.62
CA LYS A 134 7.62 -3.11 -23.66
C LYS A 134 6.18 -3.41 -24.10
N LYS A 135 5.21 -3.40 -23.18
CA LYS A 135 3.79 -3.65 -23.48
C LYS A 135 3.08 -2.46 -24.15
N ASN A 136 3.36 -1.23 -23.73
CA ASN A 136 2.78 -0.02 -24.34
C ASN A 136 3.24 0.22 -25.78
N LYS A 137 4.35 -0.39 -26.22
CA LYS A 137 4.76 -0.37 -27.63
C LYS A 137 3.89 -1.28 -28.53
N VAL A 138 3.05 -2.14 -27.95
CA VAL A 138 2.21 -3.13 -28.67
C VAL A 138 0.70 -2.78 -28.63
N LYS A 139 0.25 -1.94 -27.69
CA LYS A 139 -1.18 -1.65 -27.48
C LYS A 139 -1.53 -0.18 -27.77
N ASN A 140 -1.24 0.28 -28.99
CA ASN A 140 -1.64 1.61 -29.47
C ASN A 140 -2.85 1.59 -30.42
N ASP A 141 -3.51 0.45 -30.59
CA ASP A 141 -4.79 0.37 -31.29
C ASP A 141 -5.87 -0.10 -30.33
N SER A 142 -6.96 0.66 -30.28
CA SER A 142 -8.23 0.40 -29.57
C SER A 142 -8.33 0.93 -28.14
N ALA A 143 -8.34 2.26 -28.00
CA ALA A 143 -9.09 2.91 -26.94
C ALA A 143 -10.55 3.06 -27.41
N SER A 144 -11.38 2.06 -27.13
CA SER A 144 -12.84 2.15 -27.33
C SER A 144 -13.42 3.05 -26.24
N VAL A 145 -13.81 4.26 -26.65
CA VAL A 145 -14.59 5.21 -25.87
C VAL A 145 -16.01 4.67 -25.76
N GLY A 146 -16.40 4.15 -24.59
CA GLY A 146 -17.82 3.86 -24.28
C GLY A 146 -18.14 2.54 -23.60
N ALA A 147 -17.27 1.99 -22.74
CA ALA A 147 -17.59 0.79 -21.99
C ALA A 147 -17.99 1.10 -20.55
N ASP A 148 -19.05 0.44 -20.08
CA ASP A 148 -19.53 0.47 -18.71
C ASP A 148 -18.44 -0.07 -17.78
N HIS A 149 -17.88 0.78 -16.92
CA HIS A 149 -16.77 0.40 -16.03
C HIS A 149 -17.24 -0.39 -14.79
N ALA A 150 -18.50 -0.83 -14.78
CA ALA A 150 -19.08 -1.65 -13.74
C ALA A 150 -18.48 -3.06 -13.76
N VAL A 151 -18.16 -3.58 -12.58
CA VAL A 151 -17.62 -4.94 -12.42
C VAL A 151 -18.78 -5.89 -12.18
N HIS A 152 -18.94 -6.90 -13.04
CA HIS A 152 -19.96 -7.94 -12.89
C HIS A 152 -19.32 -9.26 -12.44
N VAL A 153 -19.64 -9.72 -11.24
CA VAL A 153 -19.14 -11.01 -10.74
C VAL A 153 -19.99 -12.13 -11.34
N THR A 154 -19.38 -12.97 -12.17
CA THR A 154 -20.04 -14.09 -12.86
C THR A 154 -20.00 -15.37 -12.02
N VAL A 155 -18.88 -15.63 -11.32
CA VAL A 155 -18.72 -16.80 -10.47
C VAL A 155 -17.96 -16.44 -9.18
N ALA A 156 -18.56 -16.72 -8.03
CA ALA A 156 -17.90 -16.58 -6.74
C ALA A 156 -17.71 -17.96 -6.07
N GLY A 157 -16.50 -18.51 -6.15
CA GLY A 157 -16.15 -19.80 -5.55
C GLY A 157 -15.01 -19.73 -4.54
N LEU A 158 -14.94 -20.73 -3.65
CA LEU A 158 -13.86 -20.85 -2.65
C LEU A 158 -12.47 -21.12 -3.27
N ARG A 159 -12.42 -21.67 -4.49
CA ARG A 159 -11.16 -21.94 -5.22
C ARG A 159 -10.84 -20.90 -6.27
N ARG A 160 -11.87 -20.33 -6.90
CA ARG A 160 -11.74 -19.38 -8.01
C ARG A 160 -12.90 -18.41 -8.00
N VAL A 161 -12.60 -17.14 -8.27
CA VAL A 161 -13.58 -16.11 -8.56
C VAL A 161 -13.37 -15.67 -10.00
N GLU A 162 -14.47 -15.52 -10.73
CA GLU A 162 -14.51 -15.01 -12.10
C GLU A 162 -15.39 -13.76 -12.13
N PHE A 163 -14.90 -12.73 -12.79
CA PHE A 163 -15.59 -11.46 -12.93
C PHE A 163 -15.36 -10.90 -14.33
N GLU A 164 -16.34 -10.18 -14.83
CA GLU A 164 -16.30 -9.46 -16.08
C GLU A 164 -15.98 -7.99 -15.81
N TYR A 165 -15.04 -7.45 -16.58
CA TYR A 165 -14.66 -6.05 -16.55
C TYR A 165 -14.31 -5.63 -17.97
N ASP A 166 -14.93 -4.55 -18.46
CA ASP A 166 -14.65 -4.00 -19.79
C ASP A 166 -14.89 -5.02 -20.94
N GLY A 167 -15.87 -5.92 -20.76
CA GLY A 167 -16.19 -7.00 -21.71
C GLY A 167 -15.19 -8.18 -21.74
N GLU A 168 -14.15 -8.16 -20.90
CA GLU A 168 -13.21 -9.26 -20.72
C GLU A 168 -13.49 -10.02 -19.41
N THR A 169 -13.39 -11.36 -19.47
CA THR A 169 -13.53 -12.21 -18.28
C THR A 169 -12.18 -12.43 -17.61
N PHE A 170 -12.08 -12.03 -16.35
CA PHE A 170 -10.91 -12.20 -15.52
C PHE A 170 -11.18 -13.24 -14.43
N SER A 171 -10.13 -13.93 -14.01
CA SER A 171 -10.24 -14.93 -12.95
C SER A 171 -9.03 -14.91 -12.03
N PHE A 172 -9.26 -15.20 -10.76
CA PHE A 172 -8.20 -15.36 -9.79
C PHE A 172 -8.48 -16.51 -8.84
N SER A 173 -7.40 -17.12 -8.34
CA SER A 173 -7.47 -18.15 -7.31
C SER A 173 -7.64 -17.50 -5.93
N THR A 174 -8.81 -17.70 -5.35
CA THR A 174 -9.19 -17.23 -4.01
C THR A 174 -8.13 -17.53 -2.93
N PRO A 175 -7.66 -18.78 -2.72
CA PRO A 175 -6.71 -19.09 -1.65
C PRO A 175 -5.33 -18.43 -1.83
N LEU A 176 -4.89 -18.22 -3.07
CA LEU A 176 -3.63 -17.52 -3.34
C LEU A 176 -3.75 -16.04 -2.96
N VAL A 177 -4.87 -15.40 -3.31
CA VAL A 177 -5.12 -14.00 -2.93
C VAL A 177 -5.17 -13.87 -1.41
N TYR A 178 -5.87 -14.78 -0.72
CA TYR A 178 -5.84 -14.85 0.74
C TYR A 178 -4.43 -14.93 1.31
N ALA A 179 -3.60 -15.85 0.80
CA ALA A 179 -2.22 -16.02 1.26
C ALA A 179 -1.37 -14.76 1.02
N VAL A 180 -1.48 -14.17 -0.16
CA VAL A 180 -0.79 -12.92 -0.50
C VAL A 180 -1.23 -11.80 0.43
N CYS A 181 -2.54 -11.59 0.62
CA CYS A 181 -3.09 -10.60 1.54
C CYS A 181 -2.63 -10.83 2.98
N PHE A 182 -2.53 -12.08 3.42
CA PHE A 182 -2.03 -12.44 4.74
C PHE A 182 -0.56 -12.04 4.95
N PHE A 183 0.33 -12.40 4.03
CA PHE A 183 1.75 -12.04 4.14
C PHE A 183 1.97 -10.53 3.99
N VAL A 184 1.22 -9.87 3.10
CA VAL A 184 1.25 -8.41 2.98
C VAL A 184 0.75 -7.76 4.26
N GLY A 185 -0.30 -8.31 4.89
CA GLY A 185 -0.78 -7.88 6.20
C GLY A 185 0.29 -7.98 7.28
N ILE A 186 1.04 -9.09 7.35
CA ILE A 186 2.17 -9.25 8.28
C ILE A 186 3.22 -8.16 8.06
N ALA A 187 3.65 -7.95 6.82
CA ALA A 187 4.64 -6.92 6.51
C ALA A 187 4.13 -5.50 6.87
N GLY A 188 2.86 -5.19 6.57
CA GLY A 188 2.23 -3.92 6.92
C GLY A 188 2.08 -3.71 8.44
N GLY A 189 1.77 -4.79 9.17
CA GLY A 189 1.74 -4.79 10.64
C GLY A 189 3.12 -4.54 11.26
N ILE A 190 4.18 -5.15 10.70
CA ILE A 190 5.56 -4.90 11.12
C ILE A 190 5.96 -3.43 10.88
N TYR A 191 5.53 -2.87 9.75
CA TYR A 191 5.75 -1.45 9.43
C TYR A 191 4.97 -0.49 10.34
N GLY A 192 3.86 -0.93 10.94
CA GLY A 192 3.02 -0.10 11.80
C GLY A 192 2.20 0.95 11.04
N ILE A 193 2.09 0.85 9.71
CA ILE A 193 1.33 1.78 8.87
C ILE A 193 -0.17 1.41 8.84
N GLY A 194 -0.52 0.17 9.21
CA GLY A 194 -1.86 -0.39 9.01
C GLY A 194 -2.09 -0.67 7.53
N GLY A 195 -2.41 -1.92 7.20
CA GLY A 195 -2.65 -2.32 5.82
C GLY A 195 -3.96 -1.74 5.29
N GLY A 196 -3.88 -0.55 4.69
CA GLY A 196 -4.90 0.01 3.81
C GLY A 196 -4.52 -0.25 2.36
#